data_AF-A0A962WRW5-F1
#
_entry.id   AF-A0A962WRW5-F1
#
_cell.length_a   1.000
_cell.length_b   1.000
_cell.length_c   1.000
_cell.angle_alpha   90.00
_cell.angle_beta   90.00
_cell.angle_gamma   90.00
#
_symmetry.space_group_name_H-M   'P 1'
#
loop_
_entity.id
_entity.type
_entity.pdbx_description
1 polymer ?
#
loop_
_entity_poly.entity_id
_entity_poly.type
_entity_poly.pdbx_seq_one_letter_code
_entity_poly.pdbx_strand_id
1 'polypeptide(L)'
;MSAVNLDLGKYGITDVKEIVYNPSYDMLFEEETKPGLEGFEKGVVTEFGAVNVMTGEFTGRSPKDKYIVMDDVSRDTIWWTSPKAPNDNKP
;
A
#
# COMPACT_ATOMS: atom_id res chain seq x y z
N MET A 1 9.70 26.26 11.14
CA MET A 1 9.11 25.00 10.66
C MET A 1 8.73 24.18 11.87
N SER A 2 7.45 23.88 12.09
CA SER A 2 7.03 22.98 13.17
C SER A 2 7.51 21.56 12.84
N ALA A 3 8.21 20.91 13.77
CA ALA A 3 8.58 19.51 13.60
C ALA A 3 7.32 18.66 13.43
N VAL A 4 7.29 17.81 12.41
CA VAL A 4 6.19 16.87 12.20
C VAL A 4 6.26 15.82 13.32
N ASN A 5 5.21 15.70 14.12
CA ASN A 5 5.09 14.58 15.06
C ASN A 5 4.70 13.32 14.28
N LEU A 6 5.64 12.39 14.15
CA LEU A 6 5.51 11.16 13.36
C LEU A 6 5.16 9.93 14.23
N ASP A 7 4.61 10.12 15.42
CA ASP A 7 4.19 9.02 16.27
C ASP A 7 3.12 8.13 15.58
N LEU A 8 3.49 6.87 15.37
CA LEU A 8 2.64 5.84 14.76
C LEU A 8 1.81 5.07 15.80
N GLY A 9 2.04 5.28 17.10
CA GLY A 9 1.37 4.57 18.19
C GLY A 9 -0.15 4.77 18.18
N LYS A 10 -0.64 5.92 17.71
CA LYS A 10 -2.08 6.17 17.48
C LYS A 10 -2.73 5.21 16.47
N TYR A 11 -1.94 4.58 15.61
CA TYR A 11 -2.40 3.57 14.64
C TYR A 11 -2.15 2.14 15.14
N GLY A 12 -1.64 1.97 16.36
CA GLY A 12 -1.32 0.67 16.95
C GLY A 12 0.03 0.09 16.54
N ILE A 13 0.91 0.87 15.89
CA ILE A 13 2.25 0.41 15.49
C ILE A 13 3.25 0.76 16.60
N THR A 14 3.88 -0.26 17.19
CA THR A 14 4.89 -0.12 18.25
C THR A 14 6.26 -0.61 17.80
N ASP A 15 7.29 -0.37 18.61
CA ASP A 15 8.66 -0.89 18.40
C ASP A 15 9.34 -0.48 17.08
N VAL A 16 8.90 0.65 16.51
CA VAL A 16 9.43 1.23 15.27
C VAL A 16 10.92 1.54 15.43
N LYS A 17 11.76 0.99 14.54
CA LYS A 17 13.21 1.20 14.56
C LYS A 17 13.65 2.46 13.84
N GLU A 18 13.00 2.76 12.73
CA GLU A 18 13.31 3.89 11.87
C GLU A 18 12.04 4.38 11.17
N ILE A 19 11.96 5.68 10.93
CA ILE A 19 10.91 6.31 10.14
C ILE A 19 11.59 7.10 9.03
N VAL A 20 11.44 6.64 7.80
CA VAL A 20 11.83 7.36 6.59
C VAL A 20 10.61 8.17 6.11
N TYR A 21 10.60 9.47 6.39
CA TYR A 21 9.46 10.34 6.08
C TYR A 21 9.74 11.22 4.85
N ASN A 22 8.86 11.17 3.86
CA ASN A 22 8.98 11.86 2.57
C ASN A 22 10.36 11.62 1.90
N PRO A 23 10.73 10.36 1.62
CA PRO A 23 11.98 10.06 0.93
C PRO A 23 12.04 10.75 -0.44
N SER A 24 13.23 11.20 -0.81
CA SER A 24 13.48 11.69 -2.18
C SER A 24 13.48 10.53 -3.16
N TYR A 25 13.34 10.84 -4.45
CA TYR A 25 13.50 9.84 -5.51
C TYR A 25 14.88 9.17 -5.48
N ASP A 26 15.95 9.93 -5.19
CA ASP A 26 17.31 9.39 -5.10
C ASP A 26 17.42 8.35 -3.98
N MET A 27 16.84 8.64 -2.81
CA MET A 27 16.81 7.70 -1.69
C MET A 27 15.98 6.46 -2.05
N LEU A 28 14.81 6.62 -2.66
CA LEU A 28 13.99 5.48 -3.11
C LEU A 28 14.76 4.58 -4.08
N PHE A 29 15.47 5.18 -5.05
CA PHE A 29 16.29 4.44 -6.01
C PHE A 29 17.42 3.67 -5.31
N GLU A 30 18.14 4.30 -4.37
CA GLU A 30 19.17 3.63 -3.58
C GLU A 30 18.60 2.45 -2.79
N GLU A 31 17.47 2.64 -2.10
CA GLU A 31 16.79 1.62 -1.31
C GLU A 31 16.31 0.45 -2.18
N GLU A 32 15.63 0.71 -3.30
CA GLU A 32 15.08 -0.30 -4.21
C GLU A 32 16.16 -1.15 -4.92
N THR A 33 17.40 -0.64 -5.00
CA THR A 33 18.53 -1.29 -5.69
C THR A 33 19.57 -1.90 -4.73
N LYS A 34 19.30 -1.91 -3.41
CA LYS A 34 20.24 -2.42 -2.41
C LYS A 34 20.63 -3.88 -2.66
N PRO A 35 21.93 -4.22 -2.54
CA PRO A 35 22.35 -5.61 -2.56
C PRO A 35 21.78 -6.33 -1.33
N GLY A 36 21.08 -7.44 -1.55
CA GLY A 36 20.48 -8.26 -0.49
C GLY A 36 18.96 -8.23 -0.43
N LEU A 37 18.28 -7.44 -1.26
CA LEU A 37 16.83 -7.56 -1.42
C LEU A 37 16.47 -8.87 -2.12
N GLU A 38 15.44 -9.55 -1.60
CA GLU A 38 14.99 -10.86 -2.05
C GLU A 38 13.49 -10.85 -2.40
N GLY A 39 13.04 -11.88 -3.11
CA GLY A 39 11.63 -12.04 -3.46
C GLY A 39 11.06 -10.85 -4.23
N PHE A 40 9.92 -10.33 -3.76
CA PHE A 40 9.18 -9.23 -4.41
C PHE A 40 9.67 -7.84 -4.01
N GLU A 41 10.62 -7.73 -3.06
CA GLU A 41 11.22 -6.45 -2.65
C GLU A 41 12.31 -6.01 -3.63
N LYS A 42 12.87 -6.95 -4.41
CA LYS A 42 14.02 -6.70 -5.28
C LYS A 42 13.65 -5.85 -6.50
N GLY A 43 14.24 -4.65 -6.59
CA GLY A 43 14.28 -3.84 -7.80
C GLY A 43 15.40 -4.25 -8.77
N VAL A 44 15.13 -4.11 -10.06
CA VAL A 44 16.11 -4.30 -11.15
C VAL A 44 16.16 -3.03 -12.00
N VAL A 45 17.34 -2.44 -12.15
CA VAL A 45 17.54 -1.29 -13.05
C VAL A 45 17.53 -1.80 -14.48
N THR A 46 16.58 -1.32 -15.28
CA THR A 46 16.44 -1.65 -16.70
C THR A 46 17.49 -0.92 -17.55
N GLU A 47 17.62 -1.30 -18.82
CA GLU A 47 18.51 -0.59 -19.77
C GLU A 47 18.15 0.90 -19.96
N PHE A 48 16.92 1.28 -19.64
CA PHE A 48 16.43 2.66 -19.70
C PHE A 48 16.65 3.44 -18.39
N GLY A 49 17.27 2.84 -17.37
CA GLY A 49 17.55 3.46 -16.08
C GLY A 49 16.37 3.48 -15.10
N ALA A 50 15.19 3.03 -15.51
CA ALA A 50 14.04 2.86 -14.61
C ALA A 50 14.16 1.57 -13.80
N VAL A 51 13.68 1.59 -12.56
CA VAL A 51 13.57 0.40 -11.71
C VAL A 51 12.33 -0.41 -12.11
N ASN A 52 12.48 -1.72 -12.25
CA ASN A 52 11.40 -2.68 -12.42
C ASN A 52 11.33 -3.62 -11.21
N VAL A 53 10.12 -3.95 -10.78
CA VAL A 53 9.82 -4.94 -9.74
C VAL A 53 8.84 -5.98 -10.26
N MET A 54 8.83 -7.15 -9.65
CA MET A 54 7.88 -8.23 -9.95
C MET A 54 6.90 -8.42 -8.80
N THR A 55 5.60 -8.48 -9.09
CA THR A 55 4.53 -8.61 -8.06
C THR A 55 4.01 -10.05 -7.89
N GLY A 56 4.67 -11.02 -8.51
CA GLY A 56 4.32 -12.44 -8.42
C GLY A 56 2.95 -12.74 -9.04
N GLU A 57 2.09 -13.42 -8.29
CA GLU A 57 0.73 -13.78 -8.72
C GLU A 57 -0.19 -12.55 -8.85
N PHE A 58 0.07 -11.50 -8.07
CA PHE A 58 -0.75 -10.29 -8.00
C PHE A 58 -0.43 -9.31 -9.15
N THR A 59 -0.75 -9.71 -10.37
CA THR A 59 -0.51 -8.93 -11.60
C THR A 59 -1.64 -7.96 -11.96
N GLY A 60 -2.65 -7.85 -11.10
CA GLY A 60 -3.80 -6.98 -11.28
C GLY A 60 -4.58 -6.76 -10.00
N ARG A 61 -5.71 -6.06 -10.10
CA ARG A 61 -6.63 -5.88 -8.97
C ARG A 61 -7.27 -7.22 -8.58
N SER A 62 -7.57 -7.39 -7.29
CA SER A 62 -8.48 -8.45 -6.80
C SER A 62 -9.80 -7.85 -6.31
N PRO A 63 -10.79 -7.59 -7.19
CA PRO A 63 -12.05 -6.99 -6.79
C PRO A 63 -12.82 -7.80 -5.74
N LYS A 64 -12.62 -9.13 -5.72
CA LYS A 64 -13.31 -10.04 -4.81
C LYS A 64 -12.83 -9.93 -3.35
N ASP A 65 -11.61 -9.44 -3.14
CA ASP A 65 -11.00 -9.28 -1.82
C ASP A 65 -11.10 -7.84 -1.28
N LYS A 66 -11.80 -6.95 -2.01
CA LYS A 66 -12.12 -5.60 -1.52
C LYS A 66 -13.30 -5.68 -0.55
N TYR A 67 -13.13 -5.09 0.63
CA TYR A 67 -14.18 -4.90 1.63
C TYR A 67 -14.29 -3.45 2.05
N ILE A 68 -15.48 -3.06 2.48
CA ILE A 68 -15.76 -1.76 3.10
C ILE A 68 -16.40 -2.07 4.44
N VAL A 69 -15.91 -1.45 5.51
CA VAL A 69 -16.51 -1.63 6.84
C VAL A 69 -17.93 -1.10 6.81
N MET A 70 -18.89 -1.94 7.20
CA MET A 70 -20.28 -1.55 7.40
C MET A 70 -20.43 -0.94 8.81
N ASP A 71 -20.51 0.38 8.89
CA ASP A 71 -20.69 1.15 10.11
C ASP A 71 -21.79 2.21 9.95
N ASP A 72 -22.01 3.03 10.97
CA ASP A 72 -23.07 4.03 10.95
C ASP A 72 -22.84 5.16 9.93
N VAL A 73 -21.61 5.32 9.41
CA VAL A 73 -21.30 6.28 8.34
C VAL A 73 -21.56 5.65 6.97
N SER A 74 -21.17 4.38 6.78
CA SER A 74 -21.18 3.73 5.46
C SER A 74 -22.48 2.99 5.14
N ARG A 75 -23.27 2.59 6.14
CA ARG A 75 -24.46 1.74 6.00
C ARG A 75 -25.44 2.26 4.96
N ASP A 76 -25.77 3.55 5.03
CA ASP A 76 -26.79 4.16 4.18
C ASP A 76 -26.21 5.03 3.06
N THR A 77 -24.88 5.15 2.97
CA THR A 77 -24.18 6.01 2.00
C THR A 77 -23.43 5.23 0.91
N ILE A 78 -23.03 3.99 1.19
CA ILE A 78 -22.35 3.13 0.23
C ILE A 78 -23.37 2.32 -0.58
N TRP A 79 -23.08 2.15 -1.86
CA TRP A 79 -23.86 1.27 -2.72
C TRP A 79 -23.47 -0.20 -2.47
N TRP A 80 -24.14 -0.82 -1.51
CA TRP A 80 -23.93 -2.23 -1.15
C TRP A 80 -24.48 -3.20 -2.20
N THR A 81 -23.89 -4.38 -2.29
CA THR A 81 -24.36 -5.45 -3.15
C THR A 81 -25.76 -5.91 -2.76
N SER A 82 -26.61 -6.18 -3.75
CA SER A 82 -27.97 -6.68 -3.53
C SER A 82 -28.42 -7.57 -4.69
N PRO A 83 -29.46 -8.40 -4.53
CA PRO A 83 -29.97 -9.25 -5.62
C PRO A 83 -30.40 -8.46 -6.87
N LYS A 84 -30.88 -7.22 -6.70
CA LYS A 84 -31.34 -6.37 -7.82
C LYS A 84 -30.21 -5.56 -8.47
N ALA A 85 -29.10 -5.37 -7.75
CA ALA A 85 -27.96 -4.56 -8.16
C ALA A 85 -26.66 -5.22 -7.68
N PRO A 86 -26.26 -6.35 -8.27
CA PRO A 86 -25.09 -7.10 -7.84
C PRO A 86 -23.81 -6.31 -8.12
N ASN A 87 -22.96 -6.20 -7.09
CA ASN A 87 -21.64 -5.59 -7.18
C ASN A 87 -20.68 -6.20 -6.12
N ASP A 88 -19.42 -5.77 -6.12
CA ASP A 88 -18.38 -6.31 -5.24
C ASP A 88 -18.35 -5.69 -3.83
N ASN A 89 -19.19 -4.69 -3.51
CA ASN A 89 -19.26 -4.09 -2.18
C ASN A 89 -20.09 -4.98 -1.24
N LYS A 90 -19.41 -5.93 -0.60
CA LYS A 90 -20.00 -6.90 0.34
C LYS A 90 -19.85 -6.37 1.78
N PRO A 91 -20.87 -6.51 2.64
CA PRO A 91 -20.68 -6.35 4.09
C PRO A 91 -19.84 -7.49 4.67
#